data_AF-A0A536LZ80-F1
#
_entry.id   AF-A0A536LZ80-F1
#
_cell.length_a   1.000
_cell.length_b   1.000
_cell.length_c   1.000
_cell.angle_alpha   90.00
_cell.angle_beta   90.00
_cell.angle_gamma   90.00
#
_symmetry.space_group_name_H-M   'P 1'
#
loop_
_entity.id
_entity.type
_entity.pdbx_description
1 polymer ?
#
loop_
_entity_poly.entity_id
_entity_poly.type
_entity_poly.pdbx_seq_one_letter_code
_entity_poly.pdbx_strand_id
1 'polypeptide(L)'
;FASAVMAALPETGIDAAIGIGDLHASLIAACAVRCLGGEFLARLMIRNDEERKAVGDKASHVYGLGELSPATDIAVAITGVTGGPLLPGVGFGSGYAETTSLLMSSRHATVRRLTTRHHLPEAPR
;
A
#
# COMPACT_ATOMS: atom_id res chain seq x y z
N PHE A 1 5.10 2.41 3.26
CA PHE A 1 3.90 2.00 2.50
C PHE A 1 3.78 2.75 1.17
N ALA A 2 3.35 4.03 1.18
CA ALA A 2 3.02 4.75 -0.06
C ALA A 2 4.17 4.79 -1.08
N SER A 3 5.42 4.98 -0.64
CA SER A 3 6.61 4.97 -1.51
C SER A 3 6.77 3.66 -2.30
N ALA A 4 6.54 2.51 -1.67
CA ALA A 4 6.64 1.21 -2.33
C ALA A 4 5.53 1.02 -3.39
N VAL A 5 4.31 1.49 -3.09
CA VAL A 5 3.20 1.46 -4.07
C VAL A 5 3.50 2.39 -5.24
N MET A 6 4.04 3.58 -4.97
CA MET A 6 4.42 4.52 -6.03
C MET A 6 5.54 3.98 -6.91
N ALA A 7 6.55 3.34 -6.34
CA ALA A 7 7.62 2.68 -7.09
C ALA A 7 7.13 1.57 -8.03
N ALA A 8 5.98 0.95 -7.71
CA ALA A 8 5.34 -0.06 -8.55
C ALA A 8 4.28 0.51 -9.50
N LEU A 9 4.09 1.83 -9.54
CA LEU A 9 3.15 2.52 -10.43
C LEU A 9 3.92 3.36 -11.47
N PRO A 10 3.74 3.10 -12.78
CA PRO A 10 4.53 3.74 -13.85
C PRO A 10 4.45 5.27 -13.89
N GLU A 11 3.33 5.84 -13.45
CA GLU A 11 2.97 7.26 -13.62
C GLU A 11 3.44 8.18 -12.48
N THR A 12 4.21 7.66 -11.52
CA THR A 12 4.57 8.43 -10.31
C THR A 12 5.92 9.14 -10.40
N GLY A 13 6.77 8.77 -11.36
CA GLY A 13 8.15 9.25 -11.46
C GLY A 13 9.07 8.75 -10.32
N ILE A 14 8.64 7.73 -9.57
CA ILE A 14 9.43 7.08 -8.52
C ILE A 14 9.80 5.69 -9.03
N ASP A 15 11.09 5.39 -9.14
CA ASP A 15 11.56 4.10 -9.67
C ASP A 15 11.86 3.06 -8.57
N ALA A 16 12.18 3.51 -7.36
CA ALA A 16 12.53 2.63 -6.24
C ALA A 16 12.20 3.28 -4.89
N ALA A 17 11.88 2.44 -3.91
CA ALA A 17 11.71 2.82 -2.52
C ALA A 17 12.61 1.95 -1.64
N ILE A 18 13.57 2.56 -0.94
CA ILE A 18 14.54 1.88 -0.08
C ILE A 18 14.49 2.52 1.30
N GLY A 19 14.37 1.69 2.34
CA GLY A 19 14.38 2.19 3.70
C GLY A 19 13.95 1.15 4.73
N ILE A 20 13.89 1.59 5.98
CA ILE A 20 13.39 0.81 7.10
C ILE A 20 11.95 1.27 7.37
N GLY A 21 11.02 0.32 7.45
CA GLY A 21 9.62 0.59 7.68
C GLY A 21 9.05 -0.27 8.79
N ASP A 22 7.84 0.07 9.21
CA ASP A 22 7.03 -0.76 10.10
C ASP A 22 6.68 -2.10 9.44
N LEU A 23 6.61 -3.17 10.24
CA LEU A 23 6.35 -4.53 9.77
C LEU A 23 4.98 -4.64 9.09
N HIS A 24 3.92 -4.15 9.73
CA HIS A 24 2.57 -4.25 9.20
C HIS A 24 2.41 -3.42 7.94
N ALA A 25 2.92 -2.18 7.95
CA ALA A 25 2.90 -1.31 6.78
C ALA A 25 3.69 -1.90 5.60
N SER A 26 4.76 -2.65 5.86
CA SER A 26 5.57 -3.32 4.83
C SER A 26 4.86 -4.55 4.25
N LEU A 27 4.15 -5.32 5.09
CA LEU A 27 3.34 -6.45 4.61
C LEU A 27 2.18 -5.99 3.71
N ILE A 28 1.48 -4.92 4.09
CA ILE A 28 0.41 -4.36 3.25
C ILE A 28 1.01 -3.80 1.94
N ALA A 29 2.20 -3.19 2.00
CA ALA A 29 2.91 -2.73 0.80
C ALA A 29 3.27 -3.90 -0.14
N ALA A 30 3.75 -5.02 0.40
CA ALA A 30 4.04 -6.22 -0.39
C ALA A 30 2.79 -6.76 -1.09
N CYS A 31 1.63 -6.80 -0.42
CA CYS A 31 0.35 -7.14 -1.04
C CYS A 31 -0.02 -6.20 -2.20
N ALA A 32 0.15 -4.89 -2.01
CA ALA A 32 -0.14 -3.90 -3.04
C ALA A 32 0.81 -4.03 -4.24
N VAL A 33 2.11 -4.15 -4.00
CA VAL A 33 3.13 -4.33 -5.05
C VAL A 33 2.90 -5.62 -5.82
N ARG A 34 2.50 -6.71 -5.16
CA ARG A 34 2.10 -7.95 -5.82
C ARG A 34 0.91 -7.75 -6.76
N CYS A 35 -0.12 -7.01 -6.35
CA CYS A 35 -1.25 -6.68 -7.22
C CYS A 35 -0.85 -5.83 -8.44
N LEU A 36 0.23 -5.04 -8.31
CA LEU A 36 0.76 -4.18 -9.38
C LEU A 36 1.81 -4.89 -10.26
N GLY A 37 2.23 -6.11 -9.90
CA GLY A 37 3.25 -6.87 -10.63
C GLY A 37 4.68 -6.35 -10.44
N GLY A 38 4.95 -5.64 -9.34
CA GLY A 38 6.30 -5.18 -8.99
C GLY A 38 7.09 -6.20 -8.16
N GLU A 39 8.26 -5.80 -7.68
CA GLU A 39 9.14 -6.59 -6.81
C GLU A 39 9.25 -5.96 -5.42
N PHE A 40 9.35 -6.79 -4.39
CA PHE A 40 9.49 -6.33 -2.99
C PHE A 40 10.38 -7.30 -2.21
N LEU A 41 11.44 -6.77 -1.60
CA LEU A 41 12.36 -7.50 -0.74
C LEU A 41 12.39 -6.85 0.63
N ALA A 42 12.37 -7.67 1.67
CA ALA A 42 12.49 -7.21 3.05
C ALA A 42 13.34 -8.14 3.90
N ARG A 43 13.89 -7.60 4.99
CA ARG A 43 14.56 -8.35 6.04
C ARG A 43 14.16 -7.77 7.39
N LEU A 44 14.04 -8.64 8.40
CA LEU A 44 13.78 -8.21 9.77
C LEU A 44 14.93 -7.35 10.29
N MET A 45 14.62 -6.17 10.82
CA MET A 45 15.60 -5.29 11.44
C MET A 45 15.56 -5.49 12.96
N ILE A 46 16.57 -6.21 13.47
CA ILE A 46 16.67 -6.55 14.89
C ILE A 46 17.22 -5.37 15.69
N ARG A 47 16.46 -4.92 16.68
CA ARG A 47 16.77 -3.72 17.46
C ARG A 47 17.48 -4.01 18.78
N ASN A 48 17.26 -5.20 19.35
CA ASN A 48 17.81 -5.59 20.65
C ASN A 48 17.99 -7.11 20.77
N ASP A 49 18.61 -7.55 21.87
CA ASP A 49 18.91 -8.97 22.11
C ASP A 49 17.66 -9.82 22.37
N GLU A 50 16.57 -9.23 22.87
CA GLU A 50 15.31 -9.94 23.05
C GLU A 50 14.69 -10.32 21.70
N GLU A 51 14.63 -9.37 20.76
CA GLU A 51 14.22 -9.62 19.38
C GLU A 51 15.17 -10.60 18.68
N ARG A 52 16.48 -10.48 18.92
CA ARG A 52 17.47 -11.42 18.36
C ARG A 52 17.19 -12.85 18.80
N LYS A 53 16.89 -13.07 20.09
CA LYS A 53 16.55 -14.40 20.63
C LYS A 53 15.22 -14.91 20.07
N ALA A 54 14.24 -14.05 19.90
CA ALA A 54 12.93 -14.44 19.37
C ALA A 54 12.96 -14.80 17.87
N VAL A 55 13.75 -14.05 17.08
CA VAL A 55 13.84 -14.23 15.62
C VAL A 55 14.83 -15.33 15.24
N GLY A 56 15.94 -15.45 15.97
CA GLY A 56 17.00 -16.41 15.67
C GLY A 56 17.57 -16.23 14.25
N ASP A 57 17.77 -17.35 13.55
CA ASP A 57 18.40 -17.38 12.22
C ASP A 57 17.60 -16.65 11.13
N LYS A 58 16.31 -16.37 11.37
CA LYS A 58 15.47 -15.59 10.45
C LYS A 58 15.92 -14.13 10.31
N ALA A 59 16.80 -13.65 11.19
CA ALA A 59 17.30 -12.28 11.16
C ALA A 59 18.13 -11.96 9.90
N SER A 60 18.78 -12.96 9.30
CA SER A 60 19.56 -12.80 8.07
C SER A 60 18.76 -13.08 6.80
N HIS A 61 17.55 -13.64 6.93
CA HIS A 61 16.72 -14.05 5.79
C HIS A 61 16.15 -12.85 5.02
N VAL A 62 16.23 -12.92 3.69
CA VAL A 62 15.61 -11.93 2.81
C VAL A 62 14.31 -12.51 2.28
N TYR A 63 13.20 -11.92 2.71
CA TYR A 63 11.86 -12.31 2.33
C TYR A 63 11.47 -11.66 1.00
N GLY A 64 11.04 -12.48 0.05
CA GLY A 64 10.44 -12.01 -1.21
C GLY A 64 8.91 -11.95 -1.17
N LEU A 65 8.30 -11.45 -2.25
CA LEU A 65 6.84 -11.34 -2.38
C LEU A 65 6.09 -12.67 -2.17
N GLY A 66 6.67 -13.78 -2.62
CA GLY A 66 6.07 -15.11 -2.44
C GLY A 66 5.92 -15.51 -0.97
N GLU A 67 6.80 -15.01 -0.10
CA GLU A 67 6.77 -15.29 1.34
C GLU A 67 5.97 -14.23 2.11
N LEU A 68 6.11 -12.95 1.73
CA LEU A 68 5.44 -11.82 2.39
C LEU A 68 3.95 -11.76 2.06
N SER A 69 3.56 -12.24 0.87
CA SER A 69 2.20 -12.19 0.36
C SER A 69 1.88 -13.50 -0.37
N PRO A 70 1.73 -14.62 0.37
CA PRO A 70 1.65 -15.97 -0.22
C PRO A 70 0.29 -16.27 -0.87
N ALA A 71 -0.76 -15.49 -0.55
CA ALA A 71 -2.08 -15.70 -1.11
C ALA A 71 -2.11 -15.44 -2.63
N THR A 72 -2.91 -16.24 -3.34
CA THR A 72 -3.08 -16.10 -4.79
C THR A 72 -4.11 -15.03 -5.15
N ASP A 73 -5.15 -14.87 -4.33
CA ASP A 73 -6.21 -13.88 -4.48
C ASP A 73 -6.08 -12.79 -3.39
N ILE A 74 -5.56 -11.64 -3.79
CA ILE A 74 -5.34 -10.48 -2.94
C ILE A 74 -6.06 -9.30 -3.59
N ALA A 75 -6.77 -8.54 -2.76
CA ALA A 75 -7.31 -7.24 -3.13
C ALA A 75 -6.79 -6.20 -2.15
N VAL A 76 -6.40 -5.03 -2.67
CA VAL A 76 -5.97 -3.89 -1.87
C VAL A 76 -6.78 -2.66 -2.28
N ALA A 77 -7.24 -1.91 -1.29
CA ALA A 77 -7.91 -0.63 -1.47
C ALA A 77 -7.17 0.44 -0.66
N ILE A 78 -6.85 1.57 -1.29
CA ILE A 78 -6.14 2.69 -0.68
C ILE A 78 -6.98 3.94 -0.95
N THR A 79 -7.30 4.74 0.07
CA THR A 79 -8.04 5.99 -0.08
C THR A 79 -7.19 7.15 0.45
N GLY A 80 -7.10 8.23 -0.31
CA GLY A 80 -6.36 9.42 0.12
C GLY A 80 -7.13 10.21 1.16
N VAL A 81 -6.48 10.50 2.30
CA VAL A 81 -7.08 11.29 3.39
C VAL A 81 -6.64 12.76 3.30
N THR A 82 -5.36 13.02 3.52
CA THR A 82 -4.79 14.38 3.47
C THR A 82 -4.24 14.75 2.10
N GLY A 83 -4.13 13.76 1.21
CA GLY A 83 -3.55 13.90 -0.11
C GLY A 83 -2.04 13.76 -0.14
N GLY A 84 -1.54 13.47 -1.34
CA GLY A 84 -0.12 13.31 -1.63
C GLY A 84 0.10 12.81 -3.05
N PRO A 85 1.35 12.46 -3.41
CA PRO A 85 1.68 12.09 -4.79
C PRO A 85 0.95 10.82 -5.29
N LEU A 86 0.52 9.93 -4.39
CA LEU A 86 -0.21 8.71 -4.75
C LEU A 86 -1.70 8.98 -5.06
N LEU A 87 -2.38 9.70 -4.15
CA LEU A 87 -3.81 9.99 -4.22
C LEU A 87 -4.10 11.39 -3.66
N PRO A 88 -5.06 12.13 -4.24
CA PRO A 88 -5.54 13.37 -3.64
C PRO A 88 -6.24 13.10 -2.30
N GLY A 89 -6.32 14.12 -1.45
CA GLY A 89 -7.02 14.04 -0.18
C GLY A 89 -8.53 14.06 -0.37
N VAL A 90 -9.25 13.95 0.74
CA VAL A 90 -10.71 14.16 0.75
C VAL A 90 -11.00 15.61 0.38
N GLY A 91 -11.75 15.82 -0.69
CA GLY A 91 -12.28 17.11 -1.08
C GLY A 91 -13.64 17.35 -0.45
N PHE A 92 -13.92 18.56 0.02
CA PHE A 92 -15.25 18.93 0.51
C PHE A 92 -15.83 20.02 -0.39
N GLY A 93 -17.03 19.78 -0.89
CA GLY A 93 -17.82 20.75 -1.65
C GLY A 93 -19.13 21.08 -0.95
N SER A 94 -19.93 21.95 -1.55
CA SER A 94 -21.26 22.26 -1.02
C SER A 94 -22.14 21.00 -1.09
N GLY A 95 -22.36 20.38 0.05
CA GLY A 95 -23.22 19.20 0.19
C GLY A 95 -22.64 17.85 -0.22
N TYR A 96 -21.33 17.76 -0.43
CA TYR A 96 -20.69 16.48 -0.68
C TYR A 96 -19.26 16.41 -0.15
N ALA A 97 -18.80 15.18 0.13
CA ALA A 97 -17.39 14.85 0.27
C ALA A 97 -16.95 14.01 -0.95
N GLU A 98 -15.78 14.29 -1.50
CA GLU A 98 -15.19 13.55 -2.62
C GLU A 98 -13.95 12.80 -2.15
N THR A 99 -13.93 11.49 -2.38
CA THR A 99 -12.79 10.63 -2.05
C THR A 99 -12.21 10.04 -3.33
N THR A 100 -10.89 9.95 -3.42
CA THR A 100 -10.24 9.16 -4.47
C THR A 100 -9.59 7.93 -3.87
N SER A 101 -9.87 6.77 -4.46
CA SER A 101 -9.36 5.47 -4.05
C SER A 101 -8.67 4.75 -5.20
N LEU A 102 -7.63 3.99 -4.87
CA LEU A 102 -6.98 3.04 -5.76
C LEU A 102 -7.33 1.62 -5.30
N LEU A 103 -8.00 0.86 -6.16
CA LEU A 103 -8.36 -0.54 -5.92
C LEU A 103 -7.56 -1.41 -6.87
N MET A 104 -6.96 -2.48 -6.34
CA MET A 104 -6.14 -3.40 -7.12
C MET A 104 -6.40 -4.84 -6.71
N SER A 105 -6.28 -5.78 -7.66
CA SER A 105 -6.49 -7.21 -7.41
C SER A 105 -5.51 -8.06 -8.19
N SER A 106 -4.85 -9.01 -7.50
CA SER A 106 -3.94 -9.98 -8.11
C SER A 106 -4.66 -11.02 -8.96
N ARG A 107 -5.92 -11.34 -8.62
CA ARG A 107 -6.71 -12.37 -9.32
C ARG A 107 -7.05 -11.98 -10.75
N HIS A 108 -7.36 -10.70 -10.97
CA HIS A 108 -7.78 -10.21 -12.27
C HIS A 108 -6.77 -9.25 -12.91
N ALA A 109 -5.62 -9.02 -12.25
CA ALA A 109 -4.63 -8.02 -12.67
C ALA A 109 -5.25 -6.66 -12.97
N THR A 110 -6.26 -6.27 -12.19
CA THR A 110 -6.99 -5.01 -12.39
C THR A 110 -6.49 -3.95 -11.44
N VAL A 111 -6.28 -2.74 -11.96
CA VAL A 111 -6.05 -1.52 -11.19
C VAL A 111 -7.15 -0.52 -11.54
N ARG A 112 -7.85 0.01 -10.54
CA ARG A 112 -8.96 0.94 -10.70
C ARG A 112 -8.73 2.16 -9.83
N ARG A 113 -8.66 3.34 -10.44
CA ARG A 113 -8.74 4.61 -9.74
C ARG A 113 -10.21 5.05 -9.73
N LEU A 114 -10.79 5.21 -8.55
CA LEU A 114 -12.19 5.59 -8.35
C LEU A 114 -12.25 6.95 -7.68
N THR A 115 -13.04 7.86 -8.22
CA THR A 115 -13.42 9.11 -7.56
C THR A 115 -14.90 9.04 -7.24
N THR A 116 -15.25 9.20 -5.97
CA THR A 116 -16.61 9.03 -5.46
C THR A 116 -17.05 10.31 -4.75
N ARG A 117 -18.20 10.86 -5.16
CA ARG A 117 -18.88 11.93 -4.43
C ARG A 117 -19.95 11.33 -3.53
N HIS A 118 -19.79 11.56 -2.24
CA HIS A 118 -20.71 11.16 -1.17
C HIS A 118 -21.59 12.37 -0.85
N HIS A 119 -22.86 12.32 -1.26
CA HIS A 119 -23.82 13.38 -0.94
C HIS A 119 -24.20 13.33 0.53
N LEU A 120 -24.09 14.47 1.21
CA LEU A 120 -24.42 14.57 2.63
C LEU A 120 -25.95 14.69 2.79
N PRO A 121 -26.58 13.96 3.73
CA PRO A 121 -28.03 13.95 3.89
C PRO A 121 -28.67 15.33 4.13
N GLU A 122 -27.92 16.25 4.74
CA GLU A 122 -28.42 17.56 5.19
C GLU A 122 -28.23 18.68 4.16
N ALA A 123 -27.61 18.40 3.02
CA ALA A 123 -27.32 19.45 2.05
C ALA A 123 -28.39 19.54 0.95
N PRO A 124 -28.88 20.74 0.61
CA PRO A 124 -29.84 20.93 -0.47
C PRO A 124 -29.21 20.48 -1.81
N ARG A 125 -30.02 19.78 -2.63
CA ARG A 125 -29.64 19.34 -3.98
C ARG A 125 -29.58 20.49 -4.96
#